data_AF-A0A497FRB8-F1
#
_entry.id   AF-A0A497FRB8-F1
#
_cell.length_a   1.000
_cell.length_b   1.000
_cell.length_c   1.000
_cell.angle_alpha   90.00
_cell.angle_beta   90.00
_cell.angle_gamma   90.00
#
_symmetry.space_group_name_H-M   'P 1'
#
loop_
_entity.id
_entity.type
_entity.pdbx_description
1 polymer ?
#
loop_
_entity_poly.entity_id
_entity_poly.type
_entity_poly.pdbx_seq_one_letter_code
_entity_poly.pdbx_strand_id
1 'polypeptide(L)' 'MEVRKIIPLINIVLFAIFVYYLLYRIYPMFQGTAYSQGAFLLLLASIIGLGIAVIISILLFWFNVGEEESIETLNFRP' A
#
# COMPACT_ATOMS: atom_id res chain seq x y z
N MET A 1 12.52 9.25 17.41
CA MET A 1 11.06 9.19 17.15
C MET A 1 10.89 9.03 15.63
N GLU A 2 9.84 8.37 15.15
CA GLU A 2 9.17 8.68 13.85
C GLU A 2 9.43 7.88 12.55
N VAL A 3 10.56 7.18 12.31
CA VAL A 3 10.74 6.55 10.97
C VAL A 3 9.71 5.44 10.70
N ARG A 4 9.37 4.64 11.72
CA ARG A 4 8.35 3.58 11.61
C ARG A 4 6.94 4.13 11.35
N LYS A 5 6.65 5.36 11.76
CA LYS A 5 5.34 6.00 11.55
C LYS A 5 5.17 6.57 10.13
N ILE A 6 6.29 6.81 9.44
CA ILE A 6 6.31 7.38 8.08
C ILE A 6 6.02 6.31 7.02
N ILE A 7 6.41 5.04 7.25
CA ILE A 7 6.27 3.95 6.27
C ILE A 7 4.81 3.76 5.79
N PRO A 8 3.79 3.66 6.67
CA PRO A 8 2.40 3.49 6.24
C PRO A 8 1.89 4.70 5.44
N LEU A 9 2.30 5.91 5.83
CA LEU A 9 1.93 7.14 5.15
C LEU A 9 2.49 7.16 3.72
N ILE A 10 3.77 6.80 3.55
CA ILE A 10 4.39 6.68 2.22
C ILE A 10 3.65 5.64 1.37
N ASN A 11 3.31 4.48 1.94
CA ASN A 11 2.58 3.44 1.21
C ASN A 11 1.20 3.92 0.72
N ILE A 12 0.47 4.71 1.52
CA ILE A 12 -0.79 5.31 1.10
C ILE A 12 -0.58 6.27 -0.09
N VAL A 13 0.43 7.14 -0.01
CA VAL A 13 0.72 8.11 -1.08
C VAL A 13 1.12 7.39 -2.37
N LEU A 14 2.00 6.39 -2.28
CA LEU A 14 2.41 5.58 -3.43
C LEU A 14 1.23 4.81 -4.03
N PHE A 15 0.34 4.28 -3.20
CA PHE A 15 -0.88 3.61 -3.67
C PHE A 15 -1.81 4.58 -4.40
N ALA A 16 -2.01 5.80 -3.88
CA ALA A 16 -2.82 6.82 -4.55
C ALA A 16 -2.23 7.20 -5.92
N ILE A 17 -0.91 7.38 -6.01
CA ILE A 17 -0.21 7.63 -7.29
C ILE A 17 -0.39 6.46 -8.25
N PHE A 18 -0.27 5.22 -7.75
CA PHE A 18 -0.45 4.02 -8.55
C PHE A 18 -1.87 3.91 -9.12
N VAL A 19 -2.89 4.11 -8.29
CA VAL A 19 -4.30 4.09 -8.72
C VAL A 19 -4.56 5.20 -9.75
N TYR A 20 -4.06 6.40 -9.50
CA TYR A 20 -4.19 7.51 -10.45
C TYR A 20 -3.54 7.17 -11.80
N TYR A 21 -2.31 6.65 -11.78
CA TYR A 21 -1.61 6.25 -12.99
C TYR A 21 -2.37 5.16 -13.77
N LEU A 22 -2.85 4.13 -13.09
CA LEU A 22 -3.59 3.05 -13.72
C LEU A 22 -4.91 3.53 -14.35
N LEU A 23 -5.67 4.37 -13.67
CA LEU A 23 -7.00 4.79 -14.15
C LEU A 23 -6.93 5.91 -15.19
N TYR A 24 -6.00 6.85 -15.07
CA TYR A 24 -5.94 8.03 -15.94
C TYR A 24 -4.94 7.88 -17.09
N ARG A 25 -3.94 7.00 -16.96
CA ARG A 25 -2.95 6.79 -18.03
C ARG A 25 -3.13 5.45 -18.72
N ILE A 26 -3.24 4.36 -17.97
CA ILE A 26 -3.22 3.01 -18.53
C ILE A 26 -4.59 2.59 -19.05
N TYR A 27 -5.66 2.72 -18.24
CA TYR A 27 -7.01 2.32 -18.63
C TYR A 27 -7.49 2.94 -19.95
N PRO A 28 -7.29 4.26 -20.22
CA PRO A 28 -7.70 4.88 -21.47
C PRO A 28 -6.97 4.33 -22.70
N MET A 29 -5.73 3.82 -22.55
CA MET A 29 -4.98 3.23 -23.68
C MET A 29 -5.63 1.95 -24.22
N PHE A 30 -6.42 1.26 -23.40
CA PHE A 30 -7.11 0.04 -23.80
C PHE A 30 -8.56 0.29 -24.22
N GLN A 31 -9.09 1.49 -24.02
CA GLN A 31 -10.43 1.85 -24.48
C GLN A 31 -10.51 1.80 -26.01
N GLY A 32 -11.54 1.15 -26.54
CA GLY A 32 -11.70 0.94 -27.98
C GLY A 32 -10.97 -0.28 -28.55
N THR A 33 -10.23 -1.03 -27.73
CA THR A 33 -9.62 -2.30 -28.14
C THR A 33 -10.47 -3.51 -27.72
N ALA A 34 -10.33 -4.62 -28.45
CA ALA A 34 -10.97 -5.90 -28.09
C ALA A 34 -10.54 -6.43 -26.71
N TYR A 35 -9.43 -5.92 -26.16
CA TYR A 35 -8.87 -6.32 -24.87
C TYR A 35 -9.30 -5.42 -23.70
N SER A 36 -10.16 -4.42 -23.94
CA SER A 36 -10.61 -3.45 -22.94
C SER A 36 -11.15 -4.08 -21.65
N GLN A 37 -11.98 -5.13 -21.76
CA GLN A 37 -12.52 -5.86 -20.60
C GLN A 37 -11.44 -6.60 -19.83
N GLY A 38 -10.53 -7.28 -20.52
CA GLY A 38 -9.42 -8.03 -19.89
C GLY A 38 -8.46 -7.09 -19.17
N ALA A 39 -8.10 -5.97 -19.80
CA ALA A 39 -7.28 -4.93 -19.19
C ALA A 39 -7.94 -4.35 -17.94
N PHE A 40 -9.25 -4.08 -17.99
CA PHE A 40 -10.00 -3.59 -16.83
C PHE A 40 -9.96 -4.56 -15.64
N LEU A 41 -10.22 -5.85 -15.89
CA LEU A 41 -10.17 -6.88 -14.84
C LEU A 41 -8.77 -7.00 -14.21
N LEU A 42 -7.72 -6.95 -15.03
CA LEU A 42 -6.34 -7.02 -14.56
C LEU A 42 -5.96 -5.79 -13.72
N LEU A 43 -6.36 -4.60 -14.17
CA LEU A 43 -6.17 -3.34 -13.44
C LEU A 43 -6.90 -3.37 -12.10
N LEU A 44 -8.15 -3.84 -12.10
CA LEU A 44 -8.96 -3.98 -10.89
C LEU A 44 -8.32 -4.95 -9.90
N ALA A 45 -7.86 -6.11 -10.38
CA ALA A 45 -7.18 -7.10 -9.54
C ALA A 45 -5.88 -6.53 -8.94
N SER A 46 -5.12 -5.75 -9.70
CA SER A 46 -3.90 -5.10 -9.23
C SER A 46 -4.18 -4.05 -8.15
N ILE A 47 -5.20 -3.21 -8.35
CA ILE A 47 -5.63 -2.20 -7.37
C ILE A 47 -6.11 -2.86 -6.09
N ILE A 48 -6.94 -3.91 -6.19
CA ILE A 48 -7.46 -4.63 -5.01
C ILE A 48 -6.31 -5.30 -4.25
N GLY A 49 -5.43 -6.02 -4.94
CA GLY A 49 -4.31 -6.72 -4.32
C GLY A 49 -3.37 -5.77 -3.58
N LEU A 50 -2.97 -4.67 -4.23
CA LEU A 50 -2.11 -3.67 -3.61
C LEU A 50 -2.84 -2.89 -2.51
N GLY A 51 -4.14 -2.63 -2.67
CA GLY A 51 -4.97 -1.97 -1.67
C GLY A 51 -5.07 -2.77 -0.37
N ILE A 52 -5.22 -4.10 -0.46
CA ILE A 52 -5.19 -4.98 0.71
C ILE A 52 -3.84 -4.87 1.44
N ALA A 53 -2.73 -4.86 0.72
CA ALA A 53 -1.40 -4.72 1.32
C ALA A 53 -1.23 -3.38 2.07
N VAL A 54 -1.76 -2.28 1.51
CA VAL A 54 -1.76 -0.97 2.18
C VAL A 54 -2.62 -0.98 3.43
N ILE A 55 -3.82 -1.59 3.38
CA ILE A 55 -4.69 -1.74 4.55
C ILE A 55 -3.98 -2.52 5.66
N ILE A 56 -3.33 -3.64 5.32
CA ILE A 56 -2.55 -4.43 6.29
C ILE A 56 -1.43 -3.56 6.89
N SER A 57 -0.72 -2.78 6.08
CA SER A 57 0.33 -1.86 6.55
C SER A 57 -0.21 -0.83 7.55
N ILE A 58 -1.43 -0.34 7.35
CA ILE A 58 -2.09 0.61 8.28
C ILE A 58 -2.52 -0.11 9.56
N LEU A 59 -3.10 -1.31 9.45
CA LEU A 59 -3.53 -2.09 10.61
C LEU A 59 -2.35 -2.45 11.51
N LEU A 60 -1.23 -2.92 10.94
CA LEU A 60 -0.02 -3.23 11.69
C LEU A 60 0.54 -2.00 12.44
N PHE A 61 0.46 -0.83 11.81
CA PHE A 61 0.83 0.43 12.45
C PHE A 61 -0.11 0.77 13.62
N TRP A 62 -1.42 0.60 13.44
CA TRP A 62 -2.41 0.95 14.45
C TRP A 62 -2.41 0.01 15.66
N PHE A 63 -2.13 -1.28 15.43
CA PHE A 63 -1.93 -2.26 16.50
C PHE A 63 -0.56 -2.16 17.18
N ASN A 64 0.27 -1.17 16.83
CA ASN A 64 1.53 -0.87 17.50
C ASN A 64 2.50 -2.07 17.55
N VAL A 65 2.37 -2.99 16.58
CA VAL A 65 3.19 -4.20 16.48
C VAL A 65 4.63 -3.78 16.22
N GLY A 66 5.41 -3.75 17.31
CA GLY A 66 6.82 -3.34 17.29
C GLY A 66 7.22 -2.25 18.29
N GLU A 67 6.32 -1.71 19.13
CA GLU A 67 6.74 -0.89 20.28
C GLU A 67 7.20 -1.74 21.48
N GLU A 68 6.72 -2.98 21.64
CA GLU A 68 7.08 -3.87 22.76
C GLU A 68 8.57 -4.31 22.77
N GLU A 69 9.21 -4.55 21.62
CA GLU A 69 10.62 -4.98 21.57
C GLU A 69 11.62 -3.88 21.96
N SER A 70 11.22 -2.60 21.88
CA SER A 70 12.14 -1.49 22.14
C SER A 70 12.34 -1.22 23.64
N ILE A 71 11.38 -1.58 24.48
CA ILE A 71 11.45 -1.34 25.93
C ILE A 71 12.23 -2.48 26.62
N GLU A 72 12.15 -3.70 26.11
CA GLU A 72 12.84 -4.86 26.70
C GLU A 72 14.36 -4.81 26.48
N THR A 73 14.81 -4.34 25.31
CA THR A 73 16.25 -4.21 25.00
C THR A 73 16.95 -3.06 25.73
N LEU A 74 16.20 -2.08 26.25
CA LEU A 74 16.71 -0.99 27.09
C LEU A 74 16.86 -1.38 28.57
N ASN A 75 16.11 -2.37 29.05
CA ASN A 75 16.21 -2.89 30.42
C ASN A 75 17.26 -3.99 30.60
N PHE A 76 17.86 -4.49 29.51
CA PHE A 76 18.87 -5.55 29.53
C PHE A 76 20.32 -5.07 29.36
N ARG A 77 20.57 -3.76 29.44
CA ARG A 77 21.94 -3.24 29.57
C ARG A 77 22.30 -3.17 31.06
N PRO A 78 23.16 -4.06 31.58
CA PRO A 78 23.69 -3.94 32.95
C PRO A 78 24.56 -2.69 33.11
#